data_AF-A0A3M1RUC2-F1
#
_entry.id   AF-A0A3M1RUC2-F1
#
_cell.length_a   1.000
_cell.length_b   1.000
_cell.length_c   1.000
_cell.angle_alpha   90.00
_cell.angle_beta   90.00
_cell.angle_gamma   90.00
#
_symmetry.space_group_name_H-M   'P 1'
#
loop_
_entity.id
_entity.type
_entity.pdbx_description
1 polymer ?
#
loop_
_entity_poly.entity_id
_entity_poly.type
_entity_poly.pdbx_seq_one_letter_code
_entity_poly.pdbx_strand_id
1 'polypeptide(L)'
;MLSQIGILLTLFASLTIAISIIQKRNEDRALLSLSLLSVSIILLDKTIPNLIDNMIVKNSFVQFFFIPLLSILCGRFFNKEKKFTIPMILATILAITTASMHIINTPSKIEQSKIDDSNAIFYSLWQEYMPVYVKIIPKEKYDRPFGSLSGNIKLLREEFSPERRGIRVRAKKGGETIRLNIFYFPGWTVNIKESKIPIRIDDSGRMIAVIPEGVHFIKVFLSDTKIEKAAHIISYIALIFLFFIYIFKERFFLI
;
A
#
# COMPACT_ATOMS: atom_id res chain seq x y z
N MET A 1 17.91 -2.72 -9.05
CA MET A 1 17.57 -1.77 -7.98
C MET A 1 17.35 -2.47 -6.63
N LEU A 2 16.59 -3.57 -6.56
CA LEU A 2 16.39 -4.36 -5.33
C LEU A 2 17.69 -4.91 -4.70
N SER A 3 18.67 -5.33 -5.52
CA SER A 3 19.96 -5.85 -5.02
C SER A 3 20.81 -4.80 -4.30
N GLN A 4 20.74 -3.53 -4.71
CA GLN A 4 21.50 -2.44 -4.09
C GLN A 4 20.93 -2.06 -2.72
N ILE A 5 19.61 -2.15 -2.55
CA ILE A 5 18.92 -1.90 -1.27
C ILE A 5 19.30 -2.99 -0.24
N GLY A 6 19.37 -4.25 -0.66
CA GLY A 6 19.77 -5.37 0.21
C GLY A 6 21.21 -5.25 0.73
N ILE A 7 22.15 -4.84 -0.13
CA ILE A 7 23.56 -4.61 0.25
C ILE A 7 23.66 -3.43 1.24
N LEU A 8 22.91 -2.35 1.01
CA LEU A 8 22.92 -1.19 1.91
C LEU A 8 22.40 -1.57 3.31
N LEU A 9 21.37 -2.42 3.39
CA LEU A 9 20.77 -2.88 4.65
C LEU A 9 21.70 -3.82 5.42
N THR A 10 22.40 -4.72 4.74
CA THR A 10 23.39 -5.61 5.39
C THR A 10 24.60 -4.83 5.90
N LEU A 11 25.05 -3.80 5.18
CA LEU A 11 26.08 -2.88 5.67
C LEU A 11 25.60 -2.07 6.88
N PHE A 12 24.34 -1.63 6.90
CA PHE A 12 23.77 -0.90 8.04
C PHE A 12 23.62 -1.78 9.29
N ALA A 13 23.20 -3.03 9.12
CA ALA A 13 23.09 -4.02 10.20
C ALA A 13 24.47 -4.40 10.76
N SER A 14 25.46 -4.63 9.90
CA SER A 14 26.82 -4.95 10.33
C SER A 14 27.51 -3.76 11.02
N LEU A 15 27.27 -2.53 10.55
CA LEU A 15 27.76 -1.32 11.21
C LEU A 15 27.13 -1.12 12.59
N THR A 16 25.84 -1.38 12.75
CA THR A 16 25.16 -1.28 14.06
C THR A 16 25.63 -2.34 15.05
N ILE A 17 25.89 -3.57 14.59
CA ILE A 17 26.53 -4.62 15.39
C ILE A 17 27.96 -4.20 15.79
N ALA A 18 28.76 -3.69 14.85
CA ALA A 18 30.13 -3.25 15.12
C ALA A 18 30.17 -2.09 16.13
N ILE A 19 29.29 -1.09 15.99
CA ILE A 19 29.13 0.01 16.94
C ILE A 19 28.72 -0.54 18.33
N SER A 20 27.84 -1.54 18.38
CA SER A 20 27.43 -2.17 19.63
C SER A 20 28.56 -2.92 20.34
N ILE A 21 29.45 -3.57 19.58
CA ILE A 21 30.60 -4.30 20.13
C ILE A 21 31.67 -3.34 20.67
N ILE A 22 31.93 -2.24 19.95
CA ILE A 22 32.95 -1.25 20.32
C ILE A 22 32.50 -0.44 21.56
N GLN A 23 31.21 -0.20 21.75
CA GLN A 23 30.69 0.69 22.80
C GLN A 23 30.25 -0.04 24.09
N LYS A 24 31.03 -1.01 24.55
CA LYS A 24 30.75 -1.96 25.64
C LYS A 24 30.53 -1.36 27.06
N ARG A 25 30.24 -0.06 27.22
CA ARG A 25 30.31 0.63 28.52
C ARG A 25 29.10 1.47 28.93
N ASN A 26 27.99 1.47 28.19
CA ASN A 26 26.79 2.20 28.63
C ASN A 26 25.49 1.46 28.26
N GLU A 27 24.69 1.10 29.26
CA GLU A 27 23.47 0.27 29.11
C GLU A 27 22.45 0.92 28.14
N ASP A 28 22.34 2.25 28.15
CA ASP A 28 21.46 3.00 27.24
C ASP A 28 21.79 2.81 25.75
N ARG A 29 23.04 2.47 25.43
CA ARG A 29 23.49 2.35 24.04
C ARG A 29 23.28 0.95 23.46
N ALA A 30 23.19 -0.08 24.32
CA ALA A 30 22.79 -1.41 23.93
C ALA A 30 21.31 -1.47 23.50
N LEU A 31 20.45 -0.67 24.14
CA LEU A 31 19.05 -0.49 23.73
C LEU A 31 18.93 0.15 22.33
N LEU A 32 19.79 1.14 22.05
CA LEU A 32 19.81 1.81 20.76
C LEU A 32 20.28 0.85 19.64
N SER A 33 21.32 0.04 19.88
CA SER A 33 21.76 -0.96 18.90
C SER A 33 20.76 -2.09 18.69
N LEU A 34 20.07 -2.56 19.74
CA LEU A 34 18.99 -3.56 19.62
C LEU A 34 17.78 -3.02 18.86
N SER A 35 17.40 -1.76 19.08
CA SER A 35 16.32 -1.11 18.33
C SER A 35 16.67 -0.92 16.85
N LEU A 36 17.93 -0.62 16.54
CA LEU A 36 18.40 -0.52 15.16
C LEU A 36 18.51 -1.90 14.49
N LEU A 37 18.88 -2.94 15.24
CA LEU A 37 18.90 -4.31 14.79
C LEU A 37 17.48 -4.81 14.46
N SER A 38 16.49 -4.53 15.30
CA SER A 38 15.10 -4.93 15.05
C SER A 38 14.51 -4.24 13.82
N VAL A 39 14.78 -2.94 13.63
CA VAL A 39 14.42 -2.21 12.40
C VAL A 39 15.12 -2.81 11.17
N SER A 40 16.40 -3.18 11.30
CA SER A 40 17.15 -3.80 10.20
C SER A 40 16.60 -5.18 9.81
N ILE A 41 16.15 -5.98 10.79
CA ILE A 41 15.50 -7.29 10.55
C ILE A 41 14.15 -7.11 9.83
N ILE A 42 13.34 -6.13 10.24
CA ILE A 42 12.06 -5.80 9.57
C ILE A 42 12.30 -5.37 8.12
N LEU A 43 13.38 -4.66 7.84
CA LEU A 43 13.74 -4.23 6.49
C LEU A 43 14.30 -5.39 5.65
N LEU A 44 14.97 -6.37 6.26
CA LEU A 44 15.47 -7.58 5.59
C LEU A 44 14.34 -8.55 5.20
N ASP A 45 13.24 -8.59 5.95
CA ASP A 45 12.05 -9.41 5.67
C ASP A 45 11.45 -9.10 4.29
N LYS A 46 11.53 -7.84 3.84
CA LYS A 46 11.09 -7.44 2.49
C LYS A 46 12.03 -7.89 1.35
N THR A 47 13.23 -8.37 1.67
CA THR A 47 14.27 -8.75 0.68
C THR A 47 14.58 -10.24 0.62
N ILE A 48 13.97 -11.08 1.48
CA ILE A 48 14.18 -12.54 1.46
C ILE A 48 12.85 -13.26 1.10
N PRO A 49 12.39 -13.22 -0.16
CA PRO A 49 11.20 -13.97 -0.55
C PRO A 49 11.45 -15.49 -0.48
N ASN A 50 12.57 -15.97 -1.03
CA ASN A 50 12.66 -17.39 -1.41
C ASN A 50 12.97 -18.39 -0.29
N LEU A 51 13.44 -17.95 0.88
CA LEU A 51 13.82 -18.85 1.98
C LEU A 51 12.75 -18.92 3.08
N ILE A 52 11.93 -17.88 3.17
CA ILE A 52 10.87 -17.72 4.17
C ILE A 52 9.51 -18.14 3.61
N ASP A 53 9.31 -18.08 2.30
CA ASP A 53 8.03 -18.39 1.65
C ASP A 53 7.50 -19.81 1.95
N ASN A 54 8.39 -20.77 2.23
CA ASN A 54 7.98 -22.14 2.56
C ASN A 54 7.79 -22.41 4.07
N MET A 55 8.32 -21.56 4.96
CA MET A 55 8.17 -21.76 6.42
C MET A 55 7.17 -20.80 7.09
N ILE A 56 6.90 -19.63 6.51
CA ILE A 56 6.19 -18.56 7.24
C ILE A 56 4.91 -18.06 6.54
N VAL A 57 4.75 -18.27 5.23
CA VAL A 57 3.64 -17.67 4.43
C VAL A 57 2.25 -18.14 4.83
N LYS A 58 2.10 -19.25 5.57
CA LYS A 58 0.75 -19.68 5.98
C LYS A 58 0.16 -18.93 7.16
N ASN A 59 0.94 -18.13 7.89
CA ASN A 59 0.43 -17.37 9.03
C ASN A 59 1.25 -16.09 9.26
N SER A 60 1.10 -15.12 8.36
CA SER A 60 1.56 -13.74 8.55
C SER A 60 1.09 -13.13 9.88
N PHE A 61 -0.02 -13.63 10.45
CA PHE A 61 -0.49 -13.32 11.80
C PHE A 61 0.56 -13.59 12.90
N VAL A 62 1.37 -14.64 12.77
CA VAL A 62 2.38 -15.01 13.80
C VAL A 62 3.52 -13.99 13.84
N GLN A 63 3.98 -13.48 12.70
CA GLN A 63 5.07 -12.49 12.66
C GLN A 63 4.67 -11.17 13.32
N PHE A 64 3.45 -10.69 13.08
CA PHE A 64 2.96 -9.44 13.68
C PHE A 64 2.76 -9.51 15.20
N PHE A 65 2.52 -10.70 15.76
CA PHE A 65 2.39 -10.87 17.21
C PHE A 65 3.72 -11.16 17.91
N PHE A 66 4.60 -11.95 17.30
CA PHE A 66 5.85 -12.35 17.95
C PHE A 66 6.86 -11.21 18.05
N ILE A 67 6.95 -10.31 17.06
CA ILE A 67 7.94 -9.23 17.07
C ILE A 67 7.67 -8.20 18.19
N PRO A 68 6.43 -7.68 18.38
CA PRO A 68 6.13 -6.83 19.52
C PRO A 68 6.27 -7.57 20.86
N LEU A 69 5.87 -8.85 20.93
CA LEU A 69 5.98 -9.65 22.15
C LEU A 69 7.45 -9.89 22.56
N LEU A 70 8.33 -10.19 21.60
CA LEU A 70 9.77 -10.29 21.84
C LEU A 70 10.36 -8.94 22.25
N SER A 71 9.94 -7.84 21.62
CA SER A 71 10.35 -6.49 22.03
C SER A 71 9.90 -6.18 23.46
N ILE A 72 8.71 -6.62 23.87
CA ILE A 72 8.18 -6.48 25.24
C ILE A 72 8.99 -7.30 26.23
N LEU A 73 9.25 -8.57 25.91
CA LEU A 73 10.02 -9.47 26.77
C LEU A 73 11.45 -8.97 26.93
N CYS A 74 12.10 -8.54 25.85
CA CYS A 74 13.42 -7.92 25.91
C CYS A 74 13.42 -6.63 26.73
N GLY A 75 12.44 -5.74 26.54
CA GLY A 75 12.33 -4.50 27.33
C GLY A 75 12.13 -4.76 28.83
N ARG A 76 11.41 -5.83 29.19
CA ARG A 76 11.13 -6.19 30.58
C ARG A 76 12.31 -6.85 31.29
N PHE A 77 13.16 -7.57 30.56
CA PHE A 77 14.37 -8.19 31.13
C PHE A 77 15.47 -7.18 31.45
N PHE A 78 15.50 -6.01 30.79
CA PHE A 78 16.59 -5.06 30.91
C PHE A 78 16.30 -3.82 31.76
N ASN A 79 15.05 -3.60 32.19
CA ASN A 79 14.73 -2.39 32.97
C ASN A 79 14.28 -2.69 34.40
N LYS A 80 15.14 -2.37 35.38
CA LYS A 80 14.82 -2.43 36.81
C LYS A 80 13.88 -1.32 37.25
N GLU A 81 13.81 -0.20 36.52
CA GLU A 81 12.88 0.89 36.80
C GLU A 81 11.67 0.84 35.85
N LYS A 82 10.46 0.93 36.42
CA LYS A 82 9.16 0.77 35.73
C LYS A 82 8.84 1.83 34.67
N LYS A 83 9.74 2.77 34.38
CA LYS A 83 9.49 3.99 33.59
C LYS A 83 9.21 3.74 32.10
N PHE A 84 9.59 2.58 31.56
CA PHE A 84 9.35 2.23 30.15
C PHE A 84 8.08 1.43 29.86
N THR A 85 7.25 1.15 30.87
CA THR A 85 6.02 0.36 30.68
C THR A 85 4.99 1.04 29.77
N ILE A 86 4.83 2.36 29.87
CA ILE A 86 3.83 3.13 29.10
C ILE A 86 4.14 3.18 27.59
N PRO A 87 5.35 3.58 27.12
CA PRO A 87 5.65 3.59 25.69
C PRO A 87 5.57 2.18 25.08
N MET A 88 5.86 1.15 25.87
CA MET A 88 5.76 -0.25 25.45
C MET A 88 4.31 -0.71 25.27
N ILE A 89 3.40 -0.31 26.17
CA ILE A 89 1.95 -0.56 26.01
C ILE A 89 1.43 0.14 24.76
N LEU A 90 1.83 1.40 24.53
CA LEU A 90 1.45 2.15 23.32
C LEU A 90 1.95 1.50 22.03
N ALA A 91 3.19 1.02 22.00
CA ALA A 91 3.73 0.30 20.85
C ALA A 91 2.97 -1.02 20.59
N THR A 92 2.55 -1.71 21.64
CA THR A 92 1.76 -2.95 21.55
C THR A 92 0.37 -2.69 21.00
N ILE A 93 -0.30 -1.64 21.49
CA ILE A 93 -1.62 -1.22 20.99
C ILE A 93 -1.52 -0.84 19.50
N LEU A 94 -0.49 -0.09 19.13
CA LEU A 94 -0.25 0.28 17.73
C LEU A 94 -0.06 -0.96 16.85
N ALA A 95 0.76 -1.93 17.29
CA ALA A 95 0.99 -3.18 16.56
C ALA A 95 -0.31 -4.00 16.39
N ILE A 96 -1.12 -4.11 17.45
CA ILE A 96 -2.42 -4.80 17.39
C ILE A 96 -3.37 -4.11 16.41
N THR A 97 -3.44 -2.77 16.42
CA THR A 97 -4.31 -2.02 15.50
C THR A 97 -3.88 -2.15 14.04
N THR A 98 -2.57 -2.24 13.76
CA THR A 98 -2.08 -2.48 12.40
C THR A 98 -2.38 -3.91 11.93
N ALA A 99 -2.28 -4.90 12.82
CA ALA A 99 -2.58 -6.29 12.52
C ALA A 99 -4.09 -6.52 12.26
N SER A 100 -4.97 -5.88 13.03
CA SER A 100 -6.42 -6.03 12.87
C SER A 100 -6.94 -5.45 11.55
N MET A 101 -6.36 -4.34 11.08
CA MET A 101 -6.68 -3.76 9.78
C MET A 101 -6.32 -4.68 8.60
N HIS A 102 -5.33 -5.55 8.75
CA HIS A 102 -4.93 -6.49 7.71
C HIS A 102 -5.92 -7.67 7.56
N ILE A 103 -6.51 -8.11 8.67
CA ILE A 103 -7.45 -9.25 8.70
C ILE A 103 -8.77 -8.90 8.01
N ILE A 104 -9.22 -7.66 8.17
CA ILE A 104 -10.48 -7.17 7.57
C ILE A 104 -10.35 -7.04 6.04
N ASN A 105 -9.12 -6.87 5.54
CA ASN A 105 -8.86 -6.66 4.11
C ASN A 105 -8.40 -7.91 3.35
N THR A 106 -8.28 -9.07 3.98
CA THR A 106 -8.07 -10.33 3.25
C THR A 106 -9.41 -10.80 2.67
N PRO A 107 -9.65 -10.66 1.34
CA PRO A 107 -10.86 -11.18 0.74
C PRO A 107 -10.95 -12.69 0.98
N SER A 108 -12.12 -13.13 1.45
CA SER A 108 -12.44 -14.54 1.67
C SER A 108 -12.22 -15.33 0.39
N LYS A 109 -11.41 -16.39 0.49
CA LYS A 109 -11.18 -17.46 -0.50
C LYS A 109 -12.28 -17.53 -1.57
N ILE A 110 -11.99 -16.97 -2.73
CA ILE A 110 -12.69 -17.32 -3.95
C ILE A 110 -12.15 -18.70 -4.35
N GLU A 111 -13.05 -19.67 -4.49
CA GLU A 111 -12.76 -21.04 -4.89
C GLU A 111 -11.88 -21.06 -6.15
N GLN A 112 -10.62 -21.46 -5.95
CA GLN A 112 -9.69 -21.84 -7.02
C GLN A 112 -10.21 -23.14 -7.67
N SER A 113 -11.20 -23.00 -8.55
CA SER A 113 -11.52 -24.05 -9.51
C SER A 113 -10.37 -24.18 -10.50
N LYS A 114 -9.91 -25.43 -10.71
CA LYS A 114 -8.79 -25.85 -11.56
C LYS A 114 -8.66 -25.00 -12.84
N ILE A 115 -7.60 -24.19 -12.93
CA ILE A 115 -7.18 -23.56 -14.18
C ILE A 115 -5.85 -24.20 -14.58
N ASP A 116 -5.93 -25.19 -15.47
CA ASP A 116 -4.81 -26.02 -15.94
C ASP A 116 -4.22 -25.46 -17.25
N ASP A 117 -3.88 -24.17 -17.25
CA ASP A 117 -3.32 -23.50 -18.42
C ASP A 117 -2.14 -22.63 -18.00
N SER A 118 -1.01 -22.71 -18.70
CA SER A 118 0.22 -21.94 -18.39
C SER A 118 -0.01 -20.41 -18.43
N ASN A 119 -1.07 -19.95 -19.10
CA ASN A 119 -1.52 -18.56 -19.07
C ASN A 119 -2.26 -18.19 -17.76
N ALA A 120 -2.77 -19.16 -17.01
CA ALA A 120 -3.51 -18.97 -15.76
C ALA A 120 -2.65 -18.44 -14.62
N ILE A 121 -1.37 -18.82 -14.57
CA ILE A 121 -0.42 -18.39 -13.53
C ILE A 121 -0.20 -16.88 -13.60
N PHE A 122 -0.18 -16.29 -14.80
CA PHE A 122 -0.08 -14.85 -14.93
C PHE A 122 -1.33 -14.19 -14.35
N TYR A 123 -2.53 -14.64 -14.73
CA TYR A 123 -3.78 -14.05 -14.24
C TYR A 123 -4.04 -14.27 -12.75
N SER A 124 -3.57 -15.36 -12.13
CA SER A 124 -3.76 -15.60 -10.69
C SER A 124 -3.07 -14.56 -9.83
N LEU A 125 -1.86 -14.11 -10.21
CA LEU A 125 -1.18 -13.01 -9.53
C LEU A 125 -1.97 -11.71 -9.71
N TRP A 126 -2.44 -11.41 -10.92
CA TRP A 126 -3.22 -10.18 -11.17
C TRP A 126 -4.56 -10.19 -10.43
N GLN A 127 -5.20 -11.35 -10.25
CA GLN A 127 -6.45 -11.50 -9.50
C GLN A 127 -6.34 -10.98 -8.07
N GLU A 128 -5.23 -11.23 -7.39
CA GLU A 128 -5.00 -10.75 -6.03
C GLU A 128 -4.91 -9.22 -5.96
N TYR A 129 -4.49 -8.57 -7.03
CA TYR A 129 -4.42 -7.11 -7.15
C TYR A 129 -5.67 -6.49 -7.81
N MET A 130 -6.66 -7.28 -8.20
CA MET A 130 -7.88 -6.74 -8.79
C MET A 130 -8.73 -6.01 -7.74
N PRO A 131 -9.32 -4.85 -8.07
CA PRO A 131 -10.25 -4.20 -7.16
C PRO A 131 -11.44 -5.09 -6.83
N VAL A 132 -11.99 -4.91 -5.63
CA VAL A 132 -13.18 -5.64 -5.12
C VAL A 132 -14.39 -5.55 -6.06
N TYR A 133 -14.43 -4.56 -6.95
CA TYR A 133 -15.50 -4.35 -7.93
C TYR A 133 -15.40 -5.25 -9.17
N VAL A 134 -14.32 -5.99 -9.36
CA VAL A 134 -14.13 -6.90 -10.50
C VAL A 134 -14.83 -8.23 -10.21
N LYS A 135 -15.99 -8.46 -10.84
CA LYS A 135 -16.74 -9.73 -10.72
C LYS A 135 -16.34 -10.74 -11.79
N ILE A 136 -16.13 -10.26 -13.02
CA ILE A 136 -15.79 -11.08 -14.16
C ILE A 136 -14.43 -10.65 -14.69
N ILE A 137 -13.47 -11.58 -14.71
CA ILE A 137 -12.16 -11.32 -15.28
C ILE A 137 -12.30 -11.22 -16.79
N PRO A 138 -11.91 -10.09 -17.37
CA PRO A 138 -12.01 -9.94 -18.81
C PRO A 138 -10.97 -10.79 -19.55
N LYS A 139 -11.43 -11.50 -20.58
CA LYS A 139 -10.60 -12.40 -21.38
C LYS A 139 -9.79 -11.68 -22.47
N GLU A 140 -10.28 -10.54 -22.94
CA GLU A 140 -9.62 -9.77 -23.99
C GLU A 140 -8.41 -9.03 -23.42
N LYS A 141 -7.29 -9.05 -24.15
CA LYS A 141 -6.17 -8.13 -23.91
C LYS A 141 -6.51 -6.79 -24.55
N TYR A 142 -6.21 -5.69 -23.86
CA TYR A 142 -6.47 -4.35 -24.36
C TYR A 142 -5.16 -3.64 -24.65
N ASP A 143 -4.95 -3.32 -25.92
CA ASP A 143 -3.79 -2.53 -26.34
C ASP A 143 -3.99 -1.03 -26.09
N ARG A 144 -5.22 -0.62 -25.73
CA ARG A 144 -5.59 0.78 -25.54
C ARG A 144 -6.36 1.00 -24.24
N PRO A 145 -6.13 2.12 -23.56
CA PRO A 145 -6.79 2.42 -22.30
C PRO A 145 -8.23 2.94 -22.44
N PHE A 146 -8.69 3.18 -23.68
CA PHE A 146 -10.06 3.61 -23.97
C PHE A 146 -10.65 2.72 -25.05
N GLY A 147 -11.93 2.34 -24.89
CA GLY A 147 -12.71 1.58 -25.86
C GLY A 147 -14.09 2.20 -26.06
N SER A 148 -14.65 2.06 -27.27
CA SER A 148 -16.06 2.39 -27.50
C SER A 148 -16.93 1.20 -27.07
N LEU A 149 -17.90 1.43 -26.19
CA LEU A 149 -18.86 0.42 -25.76
C LEU A 149 -20.10 0.45 -26.66
N SER A 150 -20.56 1.66 -26.98
CA SER A 150 -21.67 1.90 -27.88
C SER A 150 -21.51 3.28 -28.56
N GLY A 151 -21.78 3.32 -29.87
CA GLY A 151 -21.70 4.54 -30.67
C GLY A 151 -20.42 4.68 -31.51
N ASN A 152 -20.43 5.70 -32.37
CA ASN A 152 -19.34 6.02 -33.31
C ASN A 152 -18.38 7.04 -32.68
N ILE A 153 -17.82 6.70 -31.52
CA ILE A 153 -16.84 7.54 -30.83
C ILE A 153 -15.51 7.48 -31.61
N LYS A 154 -15.08 8.62 -32.14
CA LYS A 154 -13.73 8.75 -32.73
C LYS A 154 -12.77 9.31 -31.69
N LEU A 155 -11.76 8.53 -31.32
CA LEU A 155 -10.64 8.98 -30.50
C LEU A 155 -9.73 9.88 -31.35
N LEU A 156 -9.47 11.10 -30.88
CA LEU A 156 -8.70 12.10 -31.63
C LEU A 156 -7.26 12.24 -31.11
N ARG A 157 -7.07 12.24 -29.79
CA ARG A 157 -5.75 12.37 -29.15
C ARG A 157 -5.81 11.85 -27.73
N GLU A 158 -4.72 11.24 -27.29
CA GLU A 158 -4.53 10.78 -25.91
C GLU A 158 -3.33 11.50 -25.26
N GLU A 159 -3.47 11.80 -23.97
CA GLU A 159 -2.43 12.30 -23.08
C GLU A 159 -2.34 11.32 -21.90
N PHE A 160 -1.14 10.82 -21.62
CA PHE A 160 -0.93 9.75 -20.64
C PHE A 160 0.02 10.19 -19.52
N SER A 161 -0.44 10.02 -18.28
CA SER A 161 0.33 10.07 -17.04
C SER A 161 -0.26 9.03 -16.08
N PRO A 162 0.52 8.46 -15.12
CA PRO A 162 0.01 7.49 -14.16
C PRO A 162 -1.25 7.96 -13.41
N GLU A 163 -1.29 9.23 -13.02
CA GLU A 163 -2.39 9.82 -12.24
C GLU A 163 -3.44 10.52 -13.09
N ARG A 164 -3.11 10.83 -14.35
CA ARG A 164 -3.93 11.69 -15.21
C ARG A 164 -3.97 11.15 -16.62
N ARG A 165 -5.16 11.01 -17.17
CA ARG A 165 -5.36 10.64 -18.57
C ARG A 165 -6.29 11.64 -19.23
N GLY A 166 -5.85 12.20 -20.34
CA GLY A 166 -6.63 13.09 -21.17
C GLY A 166 -6.99 12.39 -22.46
N ILE A 167 -8.26 12.42 -22.86
CA ILE A 167 -8.65 11.95 -24.18
C ILE A 167 -9.59 12.93 -24.85
N ARG A 168 -9.27 13.27 -26.10
CA ARG A 168 -10.18 14.03 -26.95
C ARG A 168 -11.03 13.07 -27.76
N VAL A 169 -12.34 13.17 -27.61
CA VAL A 169 -13.32 12.31 -28.28
C VAL A 169 -14.31 13.12 -29.08
N ARG A 170 -14.84 12.53 -30.14
CA ARG A 170 -16.00 13.06 -30.87
C ARG A 170 -17.13 12.04 -30.81
N ALA A 171 -18.22 12.41 -30.15
CA ALA A 171 -19.45 11.64 -30.10
C ALA A 171 -20.44 12.15 -31.17
N LYS A 172 -21.04 11.25 -31.94
CA LYS A 172 -21.87 11.63 -33.11
C LYS A 172 -23.38 11.65 -32.85
N LYS A 173 -23.89 10.88 -31.89
CA LYS A 173 -25.32 10.80 -31.57
C LYS A 173 -25.53 10.94 -30.07
N GLY A 174 -26.68 11.47 -29.65
CA GLY A 174 -26.99 11.79 -28.25
C GLY A 174 -26.63 10.70 -27.24
N GLY A 175 -25.58 10.96 -26.45
CA GLY A 175 -25.18 10.12 -25.31
C GLY A 175 -24.48 8.82 -25.69
N GLU A 176 -23.26 8.89 -26.22
CA GLU A 176 -22.45 7.69 -26.50
C GLU A 176 -21.72 7.22 -25.24
N THR A 177 -21.53 5.91 -25.12
CA THR A 177 -20.93 5.32 -23.91
C THR A 177 -19.49 4.93 -24.19
N ILE A 178 -18.57 5.57 -23.47
CA ILE A 178 -17.14 5.23 -23.52
C ILE A 178 -16.80 4.27 -22.39
N ARG A 179 -16.04 3.23 -22.72
CA ARG A 179 -15.38 2.37 -21.75
C ARG A 179 -13.97 2.90 -21.49
N LEU A 180 -13.64 3.06 -20.23
CA LEU A 180 -12.28 3.26 -19.76
C LEU A 180 -11.75 1.86 -19.40
N ASN A 181 -10.71 1.40 -20.07
CA ASN A 181 -10.05 0.11 -19.77
C ASN A 181 -9.15 0.25 -18.53
N ILE A 182 -9.74 0.76 -17.45
CA ILE A 182 -9.15 0.99 -16.14
C ILE A 182 -10.19 0.50 -15.14
N PHE A 183 -9.76 -0.38 -14.23
CA PHE A 183 -10.63 -0.85 -13.16
C PHE A 183 -10.99 0.29 -12.22
N TYR A 184 -12.22 0.30 -11.74
CA TYR A 184 -12.67 1.29 -10.80
C TYR A 184 -11.99 1.10 -9.44
N PHE A 185 -11.55 2.22 -8.89
CA PHE A 185 -11.02 2.37 -7.55
C PHE A 185 -11.62 3.66 -6.95
N PRO A 186 -11.96 3.68 -5.65
CA PRO A 186 -12.47 4.88 -5.01
C PRO A 186 -11.53 6.07 -5.22
N GLY A 187 -12.07 7.22 -5.66
CA GLY A 187 -11.28 8.42 -5.93
C GLY A 187 -11.06 8.73 -7.42
N TRP A 188 -11.26 7.75 -8.31
CA TRP A 188 -11.29 8.05 -9.74
C TRP A 188 -12.42 9.04 -10.05
N THR A 189 -12.07 10.09 -10.80
CA THR A 189 -13.01 11.10 -11.27
C THR A 189 -12.86 11.26 -12.77
N VAL A 190 -14.00 11.37 -13.47
CA VAL A 190 -14.05 11.67 -14.89
C VAL A 190 -14.70 13.04 -15.06
N ASN A 191 -13.99 13.94 -15.74
CA ASN A 191 -14.46 15.28 -16.04
C ASN A 191 -14.57 15.46 -17.54
N ILE A 192 -15.64 16.12 -17.98
CA ILE A 192 -15.70 16.74 -19.31
C ILE A 192 -15.56 18.23 -19.09
N LYS A 193 -14.47 18.81 -19.60
CA LYS A 193 -14.06 20.19 -19.27
C LYS A 193 -13.85 20.34 -17.75
N GLU A 194 -14.71 21.08 -17.07
CA GLU A 194 -14.66 21.35 -15.62
C GLU A 194 -15.78 20.66 -14.84
N SER A 195 -16.73 20.02 -15.53
CA SER A 195 -17.86 19.35 -14.91
C SER A 195 -17.55 17.87 -14.69
N LYS A 196 -17.79 17.40 -13.45
CA LYS A 196 -17.73 15.97 -13.12
C LYS A 196 -18.88 15.24 -13.79
N ILE A 197 -18.58 14.12 -14.43
CA ILE A 197 -19.60 13.21 -14.95
C ILE A 197 -19.65 11.93 -14.10
N PRO A 198 -20.84 11.33 -13.93
CA PRO A 198 -20.98 10.13 -13.14
C PRO A 198 -20.25 8.96 -13.81
N ILE A 199 -19.49 8.22 -13.01
CA ILE A 199 -18.84 6.98 -13.42
C ILE A 199 -19.80 5.82 -13.10
N ARG A 200 -20.01 4.94 -14.08
CA ARG A 200 -20.65 3.64 -13.88
C ARG A 200 -19.57 2.55 -13.96
N ILE A 201 -19.88 1.37 -13.45
CA ILE A 201 -18.96 0.23 -13.46
C ILE A 201 -19.61 -0.90 -14.27
N ASP A 202 -18.87 -1.50 -15.21
CA ASP A 202 -19.33 -2.73 -15.90
C ASP A 202 -19.14 -3.99 -15.05
N ASP A 203 -19.64 -5.13 -15.53
CA ASP A 203 -19.51 -6.40 -14.82
C ASP A 203 -18.06 -6.87 -14.64
N SER A 204 -17.13 -6.32 -15.44
CA SER A 204 -15.70 -6.54 -15.30
C SER A 204 -15.01 -5.57 -14.33
N GLY A 205 -15.78 -4.73 -13.63
CA GLY A 205 -15.24 -3.76 -12.67
C GLY A 205 -14.61 -2.53 -13.32
N ARG A 206 -14.83 -2.28 -14.61
CA ARG A 206 -14.23 -1.14 -15.33
C ARG A 206 -15.12 0.06 -15.34
N MET A 207 -14.50 1.23 -15.47
CA MET A 207 -15.23 2.48 -15.53
C MET A 207 -15.89 2.70 -16.90
N ILE A 208 -17.14 3.14 -16.85
CA ILE A 208 -17.95 3.55 -17.98
C ILE A 208 -18.42 4.99 -17.75
N ALA A 209 -18.44 5.79 -18.82
CA ALA A 209 -19.01 7.12 -18.77
C ALA A 209 -19.87 7.40 -20.01
N VAL A 210 -20.96 8.15 -19.82
CA VAL A 210 -21.80 8.63 -20.92
C VAL A 210 -21.32 10.01 -21.36
N ILE A 211 -20.98 10.13 -22.63
CA ILE A 211 -20.42 11.34 -23.23
C ILE A 211 -21.52 12.00 -24.06
N PRO A 212 -21.83 13.29 -23.81
CA PRO A 212 -22.79 14.02 -24.60
C PRO A 212 -22.30 14.20 -26.04
N GLU A 213 -23.22 14.51 -26.95
CA GLU A 213 -22.90 14.75 -28.35
C GLU A 213 -21.87 15.89 -28.52
N GLY A 214 -21.01 15.77 -29.53
CA GLY A 214 -20.01 16.78 -29.88
C GLY A 214 -18.56 16.36 -29.58
N VAL A 215 -17.66 17.35 -29.60
CA VAL A 215 -16.23 17.15 -29.35
C VAL A 215 -15.91 17.54 -27.93
N HIS A 216 -15.40 16.58 -27.16
CA HIS A 216 -15.14 16.75 -25.73
C HIS A 216 -13.71 16.35 -25.39
N PHE A 217 -13.15 17.03 -24.39
CA PHE A 217 -11.91 16.62 -23.75
C PHE A 217 -12.25 16.01 -22.39
N ILE A 218 -12.06 14.70 -22.30
CA ILE A 218 -12.32 13.91 -21.09
C ILE A 218 -11.01 13.85 -20.30
N LYS A 219 -11.05 14.29 -19.04
CA LYS A 219 -9.96 14.15 -18.09
C LYS A 219 -10.35 13.09 -17.07
N VAL A 220 -9.56 12.04 -16.98
CA VAL A 220 -9.68 10.99 -15.98
C VAL A 220 -8.50 11.13 -15.02
N PHE A 221 -8.76 11.27 -13.73
CA PHE A 221 -7.69 11.39 -12.74
C PHE A 221 -8.09 10.76 -11.42
N LEU A 222 -7.10 10.24 -10.71
CA LEU A 222 -7.26 9.70 -9.38
C LEU A 222 -7.11 10.85 -8.37
N SER A 223 -8.14 11.08 -7.56
CA SER A 223 -8.12 12.04 -6.46
C SER A 223 -7.98 11.32 -5.13
N ASP A 224 -7.31 11.94 -4.17
CA ASP A 224 -7.23 11.45 -2.80
C ASP A 224 -8.63 11.17 -2.24
N THR A 225 -8.81 9.93 -1.80
CA THR A 225 -9.99 9.49 -1.08
C THR A 225 -10.08 10.15 0.29
N LYS A 226 -11.27 10.13 0.91
CA LYS A 226 -11.43 10.60 2.29
C LYS A 226 -10.51 9.84 3.27
N ILE A 227 -10.26 8.56 2.98
CA ILE A 227 -9.41 7.69 3.80
C ILE A 227 -7.95 8.10 3.67
N GLU A 228 -7.45 8.31 2.45
CA GLU A 228 -6.08 8.79 2.22
C GLU A 228 -5.85 10.16 2.86
N LYS A 229 -6.82 11.08 2.72
CA LYS A 229 -6.75 12.39 3.41
C LYS A 229 -6.65 12.25 4.93
N ALA A 230 -7.43 11.35 5.53
CA ALA A 230 -7.34 11.08 6.96
C ALA A 230 -5.98 10.46 7.34
N ALA A 231 -5.46 9.53 6.54
CA ALA A 231 -4.16 8.91 6.76
C ALA A 231 -3.01 9.95 6.69
N HIS A 232 -3.07 10.90 5.76
CA HIS A 232 -2.12 12.00 5.69
C HIS A 232 -2.17 12.87 6.94
N ILE A 233 -3.36 13.24 7.41
CA ILE A 233 -3.52 14.04 8.64
C ILE A 233 -2.93 13.30 9.85
N ILE A 234 -3.25 12.01 10.02
CA ILE A 234 -2.71 11.19 11.12
C ILE A 234 -1.19 11.12 11.05
N SER A 235 -0.63 10.94 9.85
CA SER A 235 0.82 10.89 9.63
C SER A 235 1.49 12.21 9.99
N TYR A 236 0.89 13.35 9.64
CA TYR A 236 1.39 14.68 10.03
C TYR A 236 1.35 14.89 11.55
N ILE A 237 0.27 14.49 12.21
CA ILE A 237 0.15 14.59 13.68
C ILE A 237 1.22 13.72 14.35
N ALA A 238 1.42 12.50 13.87
CA ALA A 238 2.45 11.59 14.40
C ALA A 238 3.87 12.17 14.22
N LEU A 239 4.16 12.78 13.06
CA LEU A 239 5.46 13.42 12.80
C LEU A 239 5.70 14.61 13.75
N ILE A 240 4.68 15.45 13.94
CA ILE A 240 4.74 16.59 14.87
C ILE A 240 4.98 16.07 16.30
N PHE A 241 4.26 15.03 16.72
CA PHE A 241 4.41 14.43 18.04
C PHE A 241 5.82 13.85 18.27
N LEU A 242 6.38 13.13 17.28
CA LEU A 242 7.76 12.64 17.34
C LEU A 242 8.78 13.78 17.44
N PHE A 243 8.55 14.86 16.71
CA PHE A 243 9.40 16.05 16.78
C PHE A 243 9.34 16.70 18.18
N PHE A 244 8.16 16.78 18.80
CA PHE A 244 8.01 17.25 20.17
C PHE A 244 8.76 16.36 21.17
N ILE A 245 8.60 15.04 21.10
CA ILE A 245 9.35 14.11 21.96
C ILE A 245 10.86 14.32 21.79
N TYR A 246 11.34 14.49 20.56
CA TYR A 246 12.74 14.70 20.28
C TYR A 246 13.29 15.98 20.93
N ILE A 247 12.56 17.10 20.83
CA ILE A 247 12.95 18.38 21.43
C ILE A 247 12.94 18.30 22.96
N PHE A 248 11.91 17.68 23.55
CA PHE A 248 11.71 17.66 25.00
C PHE A 248 12.33 16.44 25.70
N LYS A 249 13.16 15.68 25.00
CA LYS A 249 13.74 14.43 25.52
C LYS A 249 14.40 14.60 26.89
N GLU A 250 15.17 15.67 27.11
CA GLU A 250 15.91 15.85 28.37
C GLU A 250 14.97 16.06 29.57
N ARG A 251 13.85 16.76 29.39
CA ARG A 251 12.86 16.95 30.45
C ARG A 251 12.06 15.68 30.75
N PHE A 252 11.85 14.84 29.74
CA PHE A 252 11.13 13.57 29.92
C PHE A 252 12.01 12.46 30.52
N PHE A 253 13.32 12.48 30.28
CA PHE A 253 14.24 11.43 30.73
C PHE A 253 14.95 11.71 32.07
N LEU A 254 14.82 12.92 32.63
CA LEU A 254 15.43 13.29 33.93
C LEU A 254 14.55 13.00 35.17
N ILE A 255 13.36 12.38 35.00
CA ILE A 255 12.47 11.97 36.10
C ILE A 255 12.57 10.46 36.34
#